data_AF-A0A2U3QYR0-F1
#
_entry.id   AF-A0A2U3QYR0-F1
#
_cell.length_a   1.000
_cell.length_b   1.000
_cell.length_c   1.000
_cell.angle_alpha   90.00
_cell.angle_beta   90.00
_cell.angle_gamma   90.00
#
_symmetry.space_group_name_H-M   'P 1'
#
loop_
_entity.id
_entity.type
_entity.pdbx_description
1 polymer ?
#
loop_
_entity_poly.entity_id
_entity_poly.type
_entity_poly.pdbx_seq_one_letter_code
_entity_poly.pdbx_strand_id
1 'polypeptide(L)' 'MESITLTLKLTDKLIRKIKIPTERTSTIKDKIEPVLKLRISPTGRKTWSFEKKI' A
#
# COMPACT_ATOMS: atom_id res chain seq x y z
N MET A 1 9.43 12.91 -3.33
CA MET A 1 9.92 11.52 -3.48
C MET A 1 8.87 10.75 -4.25
N GLU A 2 9.18 10.29 -5.45
CA GLU A 2 8.22 9.57 -6.30
C GLU A 2 7.88 8.21 -5.69
N SER A 3 6.60 7.90 -5.55
CA SER A 3 6.10 6.61 -5.05
C SER A 3 5.29 5.92 -6.13
N ILE A 4 5.54 4.64 -6.33
CA ILE A 4 4.74 3.83 -7.26
C ILE A 4 3.38 3.58 -6.59
N THR A 5 2.30 3.96 -7.27
CA THR A 5 0.94 3.71 -6.80
C THR A 5 0.30 2.61 -7.63
N LEU A 6 -0.19 1.58 -6.96
CA LEU A 6 -0.94 0.48 -7.56
C LEU A 6 -2.35 0.46 -6.98
N THR A 7 -3.32 0.01 -7.77
CA THR A 7 -4.68 -0.23 -7.30
C THR A 7 -4.99 -1.72 -7.42
N LEU A 8 -5.18 -2.39 -6.30
CA LEU A 8 -5.41 -3.83 -6.21
C LEU A 8 -6.45 -4.12 -5.13
N LYS A 9 -7.14 -5.26 -5.22
CA LYS A 9 -7.95 -5.74 -4.09
C LYS A 9 -7.01 -6.23 -2.98
N LEU A 10 -6.98 -5.53 -1.87
CA LEU A 10 -6.21 -5.89 -0.69
C LEU A 10 -6.87 -7.09 -0.01
N THR A 11 -6.05 -8.11 0.23
CA THR A 11 -6.43 -9.33 0.93
C THR A 11 -5.27 -9.75 1.81
N ASP A 12 -5.53 -10.47 2.90
CA ASP A 12 -4.46 -10.94 3.80
C ASP A 12 -3.40 -11.77 3.06
N LYS A 13 -3.84 -12.61 2.11
CA LYS A 13 -2.95 -13.40 1.26
C LYS A 13 -2.02 -12.53 0.42
N LEU A 14 -2.53 -11.43 -0.13
CA LEU A 14 -1.73 -10.48 -0.88
C LEU A 14 -0.74 -9.77 0.06
N ILE A 15 -1.21 -9.22 1.18
CA ILE A 15 -0.37 -8.46 2.15
C ILE A 15 0.83 -9.28 2.63
N ARG A 16 0.66 -10.58 2.85
CA ARG A 16 1.73 -11.52 3.23
C ARG A 16 2.73 -11.79 2.10
N LYS A 17 2.29 -11.75 0.84
CA LYS A 17 3.11 -12.07 -0.34
C LYS A 17 3.83 -10.86 -0.97
N ILE A 18 3.46 -9.64 -0.59
CA ILE A 18 4.09 -8.45 -1.16
C ILE A 18 5.58 -8.43 -0.81
N LYS A 19 6.41 -8.38 -1.85
CA LYS A 19 7.86 -8.14 -1.73
C LYS A 19 8.11 -6.71 -1.27
N ILE A 20 9.10 -6.55 -0.40
CA ILE A 20 9.55 -5.24 0.06
C ILE A 20 10.23 -4.53 -1.13
N PRO A 21 9.79 -3.33 -1.54
CA PRO A 21 10.47 -2.60 -2.58
C PRO A 21 11.86 -2.17 -2.08
N THR A 22 12.90 -2.16 -2.90
CA THR A 22 14.28 -1.84 -2.45
C THR A 22 14.64 -0.37 -2.63
N GLU A 23 14.05 0.30 -3.62
CA GLU A 23 14.48 1.64 -4.03
C GLU A 23 13.54 2.74 -3.55
N ARG A 24 12.23 2.49 -3.56
CA ARG A 24 11.20 3.51 -3.34
C ARG A 24 10.02 2.96 -2.56
N THR A 25 9.25 3.85 -1.98
CA THR A 25 8.01 3.46 -1.30
C THR A 25 6.95 3.10 -2.33
N SER A 26 6.29 1.95 -2.12
CA SER A 26 5.13 1.54 -2.90
C SER A 26 3.86 1.80 -2.10
N THR A 27 2.84 2.30 -2.77
CA THR A 27 1.50 2.51 -2.22
C THR A 27 0.51 1.64 -2.98
N ILE A 28 -0.28 0.86 -2.27
CA ILE A 28 -1.37 0.06 -2.84
C ILE A 28 -2.68 0.64 -2.31
N LYS A 29 -3.50 1.18 -3.21
CA LYS A 29 -4.87 1.58 -2.90
C LYS A 29 -5.76 0.36 -3.01
N ASP A 30 -6.70 0.21 -2.08
CA ASP A 30 -7.69 -0.85 -2.19
C ASP A 30 -8.66 -0.55 -3.34
N LYS A 31 -9.02 -1.60 -4.09
CA LYS A 31 -9.97 -1.49 -5.20
C LYS A 31 -11.42 -1.34 -4.72
N ILE A 32 -11.77 -1.93 -3.57
CA ILE A 32 -13.15 -1.92 -3.04
C ILE A 32 -13.37 -0.68 -2.16
N GLU A 33 -12.38 -0.32 -1.36
CA GLU A 33 -12.35 0.85 -0.47
C GLU A 33 -11.22 1.81 -0.87
N PRO A 34 -11.40 2.69 -1.88
CA PRO A 34 -10.33 3.52 -2.45
C PRO A 34 -9.64 4.48 -1.46
N VAL A 35 -10.30 4.79 -0.36
CA VAL A 35 -9.75 5.61 0.73
C VAL A 35 -8.78 4.83 1.61
N LEU A 36 -8.83 3.50 1.59
CA LEU A 36 -7.87 2.61 2.25
C LEU A 36 -6.62 2.43 1.38
N LYS A 37 -5.46 2.71 1.96
CA LYS A 37 -4.16 2.60 1.29
C LYS A 37 -3.17 1.89 2.19
N LEU A 38 -2.45 0.93 1.62
CA LEU A 38 -1.31 0.26 2.23
C LEU A 38 -0.02 0.84 1.67
N ARG A 39 0.83 1.39 2.53
CA ARG A 39 2.12 1.95 2.16
C ARG A 39 3.26 1.07 2.68
N ILE A 40 4.22 0.79 1.81
CA ILE A 40 5.30 -0.17 2.03
C ILE A 40 6.62 0.53 1.75
N SER A 41 7.38 0.79 2.81
CA SER A 41 8.67 1.47 2.71
C SER A 41 9.77 0.51 2.26
N PRO A 42 10.90 1.05 1.78
CA PRO A 42 12.08 0.24 1.49
C PRO A 42 12.65 -0.53 2.69
N THR A 43 12.39 -0.05 3.90
CA THR A 43 12.78 -0.71 5.15
C THR A 43 11.90 -1.89 5.53
N GLY A 44 10.87 -2.22 4.72
CA GLY A 44 9.94 -3.31 4.99
C GLY A 44 8.77 -2.94 5.90
N ARG A 45 8.70 -1.69 6.37
CA ARG A 45 7.57 -1.21 7.19
C ARG A 45 6.31 -1.14 6.33
N LYS A 46 5.25 -1.78 6.83
CA LYS A 46 3.90 -1.74 6.25
C LYS A 46 3.02 -0.85 7.12
N THR A 47 2.40 0.15 6.51
CA THR A 47 1.55 1.12 7.21
C THR A 47 0.22 1.24 6.51
N TRP A 48 -0.85 1.24 7.29
CA TRP A 48 -2.19 1.51 6.80
C TRP A 48 -2.50 2.99 6.94
N SER A 49 -3.18 3.53 5.94
CA SER A 49 -3.74 4.88 5.98
C SER A 49 -5.14 4.83 5.40
N PHE A 50 -6.04 5.60 6.00
CA PHE A 50 -7.40 5.76 5.54
C PHE A 50 -7.67 7.25 5.36
N GLU A 51 -8.17 7.62 4.19
CA GLU A 51 -8.54 9.01 3.89
C GLU A 51 -9.93 9.28 4.47
N LYS A 52 -9.97 9.91 5.64
CA LYS A 52 -11.22 10.34 6.26
C LYS A 52 -11.79 11.51 5.46
N LYS A 53 -12.97 11.33 4.86
CA LYS A 53 -13.77 12.46 4.37
C LYS A 53 -14.33 13.17 5.60
N ILE A 54 -13.93 14.44 5.78
CA ILE A 54 -14.46 15.36 6.79
C ILE A 54 -15.45 16.27 6.08
#